data_AF-A0AAP0GEX3-F1
#
_entry.id   AF-A0AAP0GEX3-F1
#
_cell.length_a   1.000
_cell.length_b   1.000
_cell.length_c   1.000
_cell.angle_alpha   90.00
_cell.angle_beta   90.00
_cell.angle_gamma   90.00
#
_symmetry.space_group_name_H-M   'P 1'
#
loop_
_entity.id
_entity.type
_entity.pdbx_description
1 polymer ?
#
loop_
_entity_poly.entity_id
_entity_poly.type
_entity_poly.pdbx_seq_one_letter_code
_entity_poly.pdbx_strand_id
1 'polypeptide(L)'
;MPHLLRFLFLSTTPANTGRIISQIRDQLKFVGAVDPHSARNKKLKENSLAESTDALILDALRSSLRFKNILCEAILKELKSIDQPRLHKVIDVWFLMLIYNNGRSLQKDVQKILKKKILDGCFSEALFDQCITGHRELVKDYFPSFISLCEYLLSCKEKQVRHFSIHLYTSLFGEFKDTYSKQEVVGALVTHIGSGIAHEVTSALDNLILLTSRYSEELIPISSHITGILDYMESFQGDNLHKVYEVFSRLALFARSREDNTRSSIANEVLMIIRKQVSNADMTYRKMGVIGTLKIVSTFGDVNAPSGFLSSQKSNSDDALELLRMSLDSLKLVPLTLILLYDELSALLEDVVLKPEIIEWIGKHVSEFEVMFLSDLEGGQLPTNTFFNDVEGELWINLDGDTSPVYLKILPLLSFSPQQQSESLQILTSQFLLLSVVERLTNQGSLGGIDALLGCPLLLPSSKVPMHSLFA
;
A
#
# COMPACT_ATOMS: atom_id res chain seq x y z
N MET A 1 7.65 -17.53 43.69
CA MET A 1 7.12 -18.18 42.47
C MET A 1 8.21 -18.79 41.57
N PRO A 2 9.27 -18.06 41.15
CA PRO A 2 10.30 -18.61 40.25
C PRO A 2 11.00 -19.89 40.77
N HIS A 3 11.31 -19.94 42.07
CA HIS A 3 11.90 -21.13 42.70
C HIS A 3 10.95 -22.34 42.71
N LEU A 4 9.65 -22.10 42.90
CA LEU A 4 8.64 -23.17 42.86
C LEU A 4 8.53 -23.75 41.45
N LEU A 5 8.54 -22.91 40.41
CA LEU A 5 8.53 -23.36 39.02
C LEU A 5 9.77 -24.20 38.71
N ARG A 6 10.96 -23.74 39.12
CA ARG A 6 12.21 -24.53 38.96
C ARG A 6 12.09 -25.88 39.66
N PHE A 7 11.58 -25.93 40.90
CA PHE A 7 11.36 -27.17 41.63
C PHE A 7 10.40 -28.11 40.89
N LEU A 8 9.23 -27.61 40.46
CA LEU A 8 8.23 -28.41 39.72
C LEU A 8 8.83 -29.02 38.44
N PHE A 9 9.58 -28.22 37.68
CA PHE A 9 10.24 -28.73 36.47
C PHE A 9 11.40 -29.68 36.74
N LEU A 10 12.12 -29.54 37.86
CA LEU A 10 13.15 -30.49 38.29
C LEU A 10 12.54 -31.84 38.71
N SER A 11 11.39 -31.82 39.38
CA SER A 11 10.64 -33.02 39.83
C SER A 11 9.78 -33.68 38.75
N THR A 12 9.92 -33.24 37.49
CA THR A 12 9.11 -33.75 36.38
C THR A 12 9.56 -35.14 35.93
N THR A 13 8.61 -36.05 35.80
CA THR A 13 8.74 -37.44 35.32
C THR A 13 7.71 -37.68 34.21
N PRO A 14 7.92 -38.64 33.29
CA PRO A 14 6.98 -38.91 32.20
C PRO A 14 5.52 -39.12 32.65
N ALA A 15 5.30 -39.61 33.87
CA ALA A 15 3.97 -39.84 34.43
C ALA A 15 3.28 -38.57 34.95
N ASN A 16 4.03 -37.55 35.40
CA ASN A 16 3.46 -36.34 36.01
C ASN A 16 3.57 -35.07 35.14
N THR A 17 4.34 -35.11 34.05
CA THR A 17 4.61 -33.95 33.17
C THR A 17 3.34 -33.22 32.73
N GLY A 18 2.35 -33.94 32.20
CA GLY A 18 1.10 -33.31 31.71
C GLY A 18 0.30 -32.61 32.82
N ARG A 19 0.27 -33.20 34.03
CA ARG A 19 -0.40 -32.57 35.18
C ARG A 19 0.32 -31.30 35.62
N ILE A 20 1.66 -31.30 35.63
CA ILE A 20 2.46 -30.14 36.00
C ILE A 20 2.23 -29.00 35.00
N ILE A 21 2.27 -29.29 33.69
CA ILE A 21 2.06 -28.27 32.65
C ILE A 21 0.66 -27.67 32.76
N SER A 22 -0.39 -28.50 32.84
CA SER A 22 -1.78 -28.03 33.04
C SER A 22 -1.93 -27.16 34.30
N GLN A 23 -1.34 -27.56 35.43
CA GLN A 23 -1.38 -26.76 36.65
C GLN A 23 -0.66 -25.41 36.50
N ILE A 24 0.48 -25.38 35.80
CA ILE A 24 1.18 -24.12 35.52
C ILE A 24 0.31 -23.23 34.63
N ARG A 25 -0.30 -23.77 33.58
CA ARG A 25 -1.20 -23.03 32.69
C ARG A 25 -2.45 -22.49 33.40
N ASP A 26 -2.93 -23.18 34.43
CA ASP A 26 -4.11 -22.75 35.19
C ASP A 26 -3.81 -21.71 36.26
N GLN A 27 -2.67 -21.83 36.93
CA GLN A 27 -2.32 -21.01 38.08
C GLN A 27 -1.45 -19.79 37.72
N LEU A 28 -0.66 -19.87 36.65
CA LEU A 28 0.24 -18.79 36.27
C LEU A 28 -0.52 -17.72 35.48
N LYS A 29 -0.70 -16.56 36.10
CA LYS A 29 -1.26 -15.36 35.48
C LYS A 29 -0.14 -14.32 35.35
N PHE A 30 0.19 -13.96 34.11
CA PHE A 30 1.01 -12.77 33.85
C PHE A 30 0.15 -11.53 34.10
N VAL A 31 0.68 -10.57 34.85
CA VAL A 31 -0.07 -9.34 35.18
C VAL A 31 0.14 -8.33 34.04
N GLY A 32 -0.59 -8.55 32.94
CA GLY A 32 -0.66 -7.63 31.82
C GLY A 32 -1.93 -6.82 31.85
N ALA A 33 -2.02 -5.83 32.75
CA ALA A 33 -3.09 -4.83 32.70
C ALA A 33 -2.57 -3.48 33.22
N VAL A 34 -2.13 -2.63 32.29
CA VAL A 34 -2.24 -1.19 32.47
C VAL A 34 -3.42 -0.74 31.62
N ASP A 35 -4.47 -0.27 32.27
CA ASP A 35 -5.66 0.31 31.65
C ASP A 35 -5.25 1.44 30.67
N PRO A 36 -5.76 1.47 29.42
CA PRO A 36 -5.43 2.51 28.45
C PRO A 36 -5.84 3.92 28.92
N HIS A 37 -6.79 4.01 29.85
CA HIS A 37 -7.23 5.27 30.45
C HIS A 37 -6.26 5.84 31.50
N SER A 38 -5.25 5.08 31.94
CA SER A 38 -4.27 5.53 32.94
C SER A 38 -3.00 6.17 32.35
N ALA A 39 -2.83 6.12 31.02
CA ALA A 39 -1.62 6.58 30.33
C ALA A 39 -1.44 8.11 30.32
N ARG A 40 -2.48 8.89 30.65
CA ARG A 40 -2.41 10.36 30.61
C ARG A 40 -1.67 10.99 31.80
N ASN A 41 -1.39 10.25 32.88
CA ASN A 41 -0.84 10.80 34.12
C ASN A 41 0.56 10.29 34.53
N LYS A 42 1.29 9.56 33.68
CA LYS A 42 2.66 9.11 33.99
C LYS A 42 3.73 10.07 33.46
N LYS A 43 3.82 11.27 34.05
CA LYS A 43 5.01 12.14 33.89
C LYS A 43 5.99 12.06 35.06
N LEU A 44 5.73 11.27 36.09
CA LEU A 44 6.57 11.18 37.28
C LEU A 44 6.56 9.76 37.87
N LYS A 45 7.30 8.83 37.25
CA LYS A 45 7.91 7.66 37.93
C LYS A 45 8.92 6.97 37.02
N GLU A 46 9.83 7.77 36.50
CA GLU A 46 11.12 7.31 36.04
C GLU A 46 11.98 7.17 37.30
N ASN A 47 11.97 5.98 37.89
CA ASN A 47 13.01 5.38 38.74
C ASN A 47 12.43 4.30 39.67
N SER A 48 13.10 3.15 39.64
CA SER A 48 12.91 1.93 40.45
C SER A 48 11.71 1.04 40.10
N LEU A 49 11.98 -0.05 39.37
CA LEU A 49 11.36 -1.33 39.72
C LEU A 49 12.34 -2.44 39.36
N ALA A 50 12.74 -3.21 40.37
CA ALA A 50 13.45 -4.47 40.24
C ALA A 50 12.86 -5.33 39.11
N GLU A 51 13.69 -6.20 38.49
CA GLU A 51 13.27 -7.22 37.51
C GLU A 51 11.81 -7.60 37.76
N SER A 52 10.93 -7.23 36.82
CA SER A 52 9.50 -7.50 36.99
C SER A 52 9.33 -8.98 37.36
N THR A 53 8.44 -9.30 38.29
CA THR A 53 8.26 -10.69 38.76
C THR A 53 8.02 -11.65 37.59
N ASP A 54 7.41 -11.14 36.52
CA ASP A 54 7.20 -11.82 35.25
C ASP A 54 8.49 -12.14 34.49
N ALA A 55 9.51 -11.26 34.53
CA ALA A 55 10.83 -11.51 33.94
C ALA A 55 11.54 -12.66 34.68
N LEU A 56 11.50 -12.66 36.01
CA LEU A 56 12.05 -13.73 36.84
C LEU A 56 11.31 -15.06 36.64
N ILE A 57 9.99 -15.01 36.43
CA ILE A 57 9.19 -16.18 36.07
C ILE A 57 9.63 -16.71 34.71
N LEU A 58 9.72 -15.86 33.67
CA LEU A 58 10.16 -16.28 32.34
C LEU A 58 11.59 -16.82 32.36
N ASP A 59 12.51 -16.24 33.13
CA ASP A 59 13.86 -16.78 33.27
C ASP A 59 13.89 -18.14 33.98
N ALA A 60 13.07 -18.32 35.01
CA ALA A 60 12.87 -19.62 35.65
C ALA A 60 12.29 -20.66 34.68
N LEU A 61 11.33 -20.30 33.83
CA LEU A 61 10.79 -21.17 32.79
C LEU A 61 11.87 -21.48 31.73
N ARG A 62 12.54 -20.46 31.20
CA ARG A 62 13.62 -20.57 30.21
C ARG A 62 14.70 -21.52 30.67
N SER A 63 15.28 -21.27 31.85
CA SER A 63 16.33 -22.12 32.44
C SER A 63 15.87 -23.56 32.67
N SER A 64 14.61 -23.77 33.04
CA SER A 64 14.05 -25.11 33.24
C SER A 64 13.84 -25.88 31.93
N LEU A 65 13.55 -25.18 30.83
CA LEU A 65 13.32 -25.76 29.52
C LEU A 65 14.62 -25.96 28.70
N ARG A 66 15.68 -25.21 29.00
CA ARG A 66 16.92 -25.08 28.19
C ARG A 66 17.68 -26.39 27.90
N PHE A 67 17.35 -27.50 28.57
CA PHE A 67 18.00 -28.81 28.36
C PHE A 67 17.05 -30.01 28.50
N LYS A 68 15.73 -29.79 28.46
CA LYS A 68 14.73 -30.85 28.68
C LYS A 68 13.78 -31.00 27.49
N ASN A 69 14.26 -31.59 26.39
CA ASN A 69 13.44 -31.79 25.17
C ASN A 69 12.12 -32.53 25.45
N ILE A 70 12.12 -33.53 26.35
CA ILE A 70 10.91 -34.27 26.75
C ILE A 70 9.82 -33.32 27.30
N LEU A 71 10.24 -32.33 28.08
CA LEU A 71 9.33 -31.34 28.66
C LEU A 71 8.79 -30.39 27.59
N CYS A 72 9.67 -29.91 26.70
CA CYS A 72 9.26 -29.09 25.56
C CYS A 72 8.26 -29.83 24.66
N GLU A 73 8.52 -31.09 24.31
CA GLU A 73 7.62 -31.93 23.52
C GLU A 73 6.27 -32.16 24.21
N ALA A 74 6.27 -32.38 25.53
CA ALA A 74 5.03 -32.52 26.30
C ALA A 74 4.21 -31.22 26.30
N ILE A 75 4.86 -30.06 26.43
CA ILE A 75 4.19 -28.75 26.32
C ILE A 75 3.59 -28.58 24.92
N LEU A 76 4.36 -28.85 23.86
CA LEU A 76 3.86 -28.75 22.48
C LEU A 76 2.68 -29.70 22.23
N LYS A 77 2.72 -30.92 22.79
CA LYS A 77 1.62 -31.88 22.69
C LYS A 77 0.36 -31.38 23.40
N GLU A 78 0.50 -30.80 24.58
CA GLU A 78 -0.63 -30.21 25.30
C GLU A 78 -1.22 -29.03 24.53
N LEU A 79 -0.38 -28.07 24.10
CA LEU A 79 -0.81 -26.92 23.31
C LEU A 79 -1.51 -27.32 22.00
N LYS A 80 -1.06 -28.39 21.36
CA LYS A 80 -1.67 -28.92 20.14
C LYS A 80 -3.09 -29.45 20.39
N SER A 81 -3.38 -30.00 21.57
CA SER A 81 -4.68 -30.60 21.92
C SER A 81 -5.79 -29.61 22.28
N ILE A 82 -5.45 -28.32 22.44
CA ILE A 82 -6.41 -27.29 22.84
C ILE A 82 -7.05 -26.67 21.62
N ASP A 83 -8.32 -26.97 21.35
CA ASP A 83 -8.98 -26.53 20.12
C ASP A 83 -9.98 -25.37 20.32
N GLN A 84 -10.12 -24.87 21.55
CA GLN A 84 -11.00 -23.73 21.85
C GLN A 84 -10.20 -22.45 22.09
N PRO A 85 -10.50 -21.35 21.38
CA PRO A 85 -9.78 -20.08 21.55
C PRO A 85 -9.76 -19.56 22.99
N ARG A 86 -10.87 -19.74 23.72
CA ARG A 86 -11.05 -19.29 25.11
C ARG A 86 -10.16 -20.00 26.12
N LEU A 87 -9.63 -21.17 25.76
CA LEU A 87 -8.76 -21.96 26.63
C LEU A 87 -7.28 -21.60 26.47
N HIS A 88 -6.95 -20.81 25.43
CA HIS A 88 -5.60 -20.30 25.24
C HIS A 88 -5.34 -19.07 26.11
N LYS A 89 -4.15 -19.03 26.72
CA LYS A 89 -3.72 -18.00 27.67
C LYS A 89 -2.35 -17.45 27.27
N VAL A 90 -1.98 -16.28 27.80
CA VAL A 90 -0.69 -15.60 27.55
C VAL A 90 0.52 -16.51 27.75
N ILE A 91 0.48 -17.39 28.77
CA ILE A 91 1.53 -18.38 29.02
C ILE A 91 1.72 -19.38 27.87
N ASP A 92 0.68 -19.69 27.09
CA ASP A 92 0.79 -20.59 25.94
C ASP A 92 1.69 -19.99 24.86
N VAL A 93 1.54 -18.69 24.61
CA VAL A 93 2.41 -17.93 23.69
C VAL A 93 3.83 -17.91 24.23
N TRP A 94 4.03 -17.59 25.52
CA TRP A 94 5.36 -17.60 26.12
C TRP A 94 6.02 -18.97 26.10
N PHE A 95 5.28 -20.07 26.29
CA PHE A 95 5.84 -21.40 26.12
C PHE A 95 6.31 -21.65 24.68
N LEU A 96 5.52 -21.26 23.68
CA LEU A 96 5.96 -21.35 22.28
C LEU A 96 7.21 -20.52 22.03
N MET A 97 7.29 -19.29 22.55
CA MET A 97 8.47 -18.42 22.41
C MET A 97 9.71 -18.99 23.10
N LEU A 98 9.57 -19.51 24.32
CA LEU A 98 10.65 -20.12 25.07
C LEU A 98 11.19 -21.37 24.36
N ILE A 99 10.30 -22.22 23.84
CA ILE A 99 10.67 -23.42 23.10
C ILE A 99 11.32 -23.05 21.77
N TYR A 100 10.79 -22.04 21.07
CA TYR A 100 11.37 -21.54 19.82
C TYR A 100 12.81 -21.00 20.02
N ASN A 101 13.04 -20.30 21.12
CA ASN A 101 14.35 -19.72 21.46
C ASN A 101 15.36 -20.79 21.93
N ASN A 102 14.91 -21.96 22.40
CA ASN A 102 15.76 -23.02 22.94
C ASN A 102 16.52 -23.86 21.88
N GLY A 103 16.47 -23.50 20.59
CA GLY A 103 17.32 -24.07 19.53
C GLY A 103 16.55 -24.67 18.35
N ARG A 104 17.28 -25.02 17.27
CA ARG A 104 16.71 -25.33 15.94
C ARG A 104 15.83 -26.58 15.85
N SER A 105 15.93 -27.54 16.77
CA SER A 105 15.25 -28.84 16.63
C SER A 105 13.72 -28.73 16.68
N LEU A 106 13.17 -27.91 17.58
CA LEU A 106 11.73 -27.78 17.80
C LEU A 106 11.10 -26.54 17.14
N GLN A 107 11.90 -25.67 16.53
CA GLN A 107 11.40 -24.44 15.87
C GLN A 107 10.37 -24.75 14.79
N LYS A 108 10.60 -25.78 13.97
CA LYS A 108 9.65 -26.19 12.92
C LYS A 108 8.32 -26.69 13.50
N ASP A 109 8.34 -27.32 14.67
CA ASP A 109 7.11 -27.82 15.29
C ASP A 109 6.33 -26.67 15.94
N VAL A 110 7.02 -25.72 16.56
CA VAL A 110 6.40 -24.46 17.03
C VAL A 110 5.75 -23.71 15.86
N GLN A 111 6.47 -23.52 14.76
CA GLN A 111 5.96 -22.88 13.54
C GLN A 111 4.68 -23.57 13.01
N LYS A 112 4.68 -24.90 12.92
CA LYS A 112 3.51 -25.68 12.49
C LYS A 112 2.32 -25.53 13.45
N ILE A 113 2.55 -25.58 14.75
CA ILE A 113 1.49 -25.42 15.76
C ILE A 113 0.92 -24.01 15.67
N LEU A 114 1.79 -22.99 15.64
CA LEU A 114 1.39 -21.59 15.53
C LEU A 114 0.53 -21.34 14.29
N LYS A 115 1.02 -21.77 13.11
CA LYS A 115 0.29 -21.69 11.85
C LYS A 115 -1.07 -22.38 11.93
N LYS A 116 -1.12 -23.62 12.45
CA LYS A 116 -2.37 -24.37 12.59
C LYS A 116 -3.36 -23.66 13.52
N LYS A 117 -2.90 -23.19 14.68
CA LYS A 117 -3.78 -22.51 15.66
C LYS A 117 -4.30 -21.17 15.15
N ILE A 118 -3.54 -20.47 14.29
CA ILE A 118 -4.04 -19.27 13.59
C ILE A 118 -5.13 -19.65 12.58
N LEU A 119 -4.89 -20.67 11.74
CA LEU A 119 -5.85 -21.13 10.74
C LEU A 119 -7.15 -21.65 11.36
N ASP A 120 -7.05 -22.39 12.47
CA ASP A 120 -8.18 -22.90 13.22
C ASP A 120 -8.90 -21.80 14.04
N GLY A 121 -8.43 -20.54 13.99
CA GLY A 121 -8.98 -19.41 14.75
C GLY A 121 -8.78 -19.52 16.27
N CYS A 122 -7.96 -20.47 16.73
CA CYS A 122 -7.65 -20.70 18.15
C CYS A 122 -6.78 -19.59 18.74
N PHE A 123 -5.84 -19.05 17.95
CA PHE A 123 -5.04 -17.90 18.33
C PHE A 123 -5.62 -16.62 17.75
N SER A 124 -5.94 -15.68 18.63
CA SER A 124 -6.39 -14.34 18.29
C SER A 124 -5.26 -13.33 18.39
N GLU A 125 -5.35 -12.25 17.64
CA GLU A 125 -4.42 -11.11 17.69
C GLU A 125 -4.32 -10.53 19.11
N ALA A 126 -5.47 -10.40 19.78
CA ALA A 126 -5.57 -9.93 21.17
C ALA A 126 -4.74 -10.75 22.18
N LEU A 127 -4.55 -12.05 21.92
CA LEU A 127 -3.71 -12.90 22.77
C LEU A 127 -2.24 -12.50 22.70
N PHE A 128 -1.75 -12.11 21.52
CA PHE A 128 -0.39 -11.65 21.31
C PHE A 128 -0.22 -10.19 21.75
N ASP A 129 -1.25 -9.36 21.61
CA ASP A 129 -1.22 -8.00 22.13
C ASP A 129 -1.01 -7.98 23.65
N GLN A 130 -1.62 -8.91 24.38
CA GLN A 130 -1.39 -9.09 25.82
C GLN A 130 0.03 -9.55 26.16
N CYS A 131 0.76 -10.16 25.22
CA CYS A 131 2.16 -10.55 25.42
C CYS A 131 3.13 -9.40 25.09
N ILE A 132 2.78 -8.57 24.10
CA ILE A 132 3.70 -7.58 23.51
C ILE A 132 3.47 -6.20 24.11
N THR A 133 2.22 -5.72 24.08
CA THR A 133 1.86 -4.33 24.36
C THR A 133 2.05 -4.01 25.85
N GLY A 134 2.86 -3.00 26.17
CA GLY A 134 3.19 -2.60 27.53
C GLY A 134 4.19 -3.51 28.24
N HIS A 135 4.76 -4.50 27.55
CA HIS A 135 5.67 -5.51 28.08
C HIS A 135 7.08 -5.45 27.46
N ARG A 136 7.49 -4.31 26.90
CA ARG A 136 8.79 -4.08 26.25
C ARG A 136 9.99 -4.78 26.90
N GLU A 137 10.19 -4.61 28.22
CA GLU A 137 11.35 -5.21 28.92
C GLU A 137 11.34 -6.74 28.88
N LEU A 138 10.17 -7.38 28.92
CA LEU A 138 10.04 -8.83 28.80
C LEU A 138 10.28 -9.29 27.37
N VAL A 139 9.71 -8.56 26.40
CA VAL A 139 9.76 -8.92 24.98
C VAL A 139 11.16 -8.73 24.40
N LYS A 140 11.93 -7.77 24.92
CA LYS A 140 13.27 -7.39 24.42
C LYS A 140 14.21 -8.58 24.25
N ASP A 141 14.26 -9.48 25.23
CA ASP A 141 15.13 -10.67 25.20
C ASP A 141 14.69 -11.72 24.16
N TYR A 142 13.44 -11.65 23.69
CA TYR A 142 12.85 -12.57 22.72
C TYR A 142 12.52 -11.90 21.40
N PHE A 143 12.88 -10.62 21.23
CA PHE A 143 12.56 -9.83 20.04
C PHE A 143 13.04 -10.51 18.74
N PRO A 144 14.29 -11.04 18.62
CA PRO A 144 14.71 -11.75 17.42
C PRO A 144 13.89 -13.02 17.14
N SER A 145 13.40 -13.70 18.19
CA SER A 145 12.52 -14.86 18.03
C SER A 145 11.14 -14.46 17.51
N PHE A 146 10.59 -13.33 17.97
CA PHE A 146 9.34 -12.79 17.47
C PHE A 146 9.46 -12.37 16.01
N ILE A 147 10.53 -11.65 15.63
CA ILE A 147 10.80 -11.30 14.23
C ILE A 147 10.87 -12.54 13.36
N SER A 148 11.67 -13.55 13.76
CA SER A 148 11.79 -14.79 12.99
C SER A 148 10.48 -15.57 12.82
N LEU A 149 9.58 -15.52 13.81
CA LEU A 149 8.23 -16.07 13.65
C LEU A 149 7.39 -15.23 12.68
N CYS A 150 7.47 -13.91 12.73
CA CYS A 150 6.78 -13.05 11.78
C CYS A 150 7.26 -13.31 10.34
N GLU A 151 8.56 -13.49 10.12
CA GLU A 151 9.14 -13.87 8.82
C GLU A 151 8.56 -15.19 8.30
N TYR A 152 8.48 -16.20 9.16
CA TYR A 152 7.85 -17.47 8.82
C TYR A 152 6.35 -17.32 8.49
N LEU A 153 5.62 -16.55 9.28
CA LEU A 153 4.17 -16.39 9.09
C LEU A 153 3.86 -15.57 7.83
N LEU A 154 4.66 -14.54 7.52
CA LEU A 154 4.47 -13.71 6.32
C LEU A 154 4.80 -14.47 5.03
N SER A 155 5.74 -15.43 5.10
CA SER A 155 6.07 -16.32 3.97
C SER A 155 5.02 -17.41 3.68
N CYS A 156 4.05 -17.60 4.57
CA CYS A 156 2.99 -18.58 4.37
C CYS A 156 2.01 -18.20 3.24
N LYS A 157 1.49 -19.21 2.53
CA LYS A 157 0.56 -19.02 1.39
C LYS A 157 -0.85 -18.61 1.82
N GLU A 158 -1.23 -18.88 3.05
CA GLU A 158 -2.57 -18.63 3.57
C GLU A 158 -2.72 -17.16 4.00
N LYS A 159 -3.69 -16.45 3.41
CA LYS A 159 -3.92 -15.01 3.66
C LYS A 159 -4.15 -14.69 5.14
N GLN A 160 -4.88 -15.55 5.87
CA GLN A 160 -5.14 -15.39 7.30
C GLN A 160 -3.85 -15.40 8.13
N VAL A 161 -2.89 -16.27 7.79
CA VAL A 161 -1.60 -16.37 8.49
C VAL A 161 -0.75 -15.14 8.22
N ARG A 162 -0.74 -14.66 6.97
CA ARG A 162 -0.04 -13.41 6.63
C ARG A 162 -0.65 -12.19 7.31
N HIS A 163 -1.98 -12.08 7.38
CA HIS A 163 -2.65 -11.01 8.12
C HIS A 163 -2.23 -11.00 9.60
N PHE A 164 -2.16 -12.18 10.22
CA PHE A 164 -1.67 -12.30 11.58
C PHE A 164 -0.22 -11.81 11.72
N SER A 165 0.65 -12.11 10.75
CA SER A 165 2.03 -11.60 10.73
C SER A 165 2.10 -10.07 10.60
N ILE A 166 1.27 -9.47 9.72
CA ILE A 166 1.13 -8.02 9.58
C ILE A 166 0.77 -7.40 10.93
N HIS A 167 -0.18 -7.98 11.66
CA HIS A 167 -0.53 -7.53 13.01
C HIS A 167 0.67 -7.61 13.97
N LEU A 168 1.37 -8.75 14.01
CA LEU A 168 2.53 -8.92 14.90
C LEU A 168 3.68 -7.95 14.59
N TYR A 169 4.05 -7.77 13.33
CA TYR A 169 5.06 -6.77 12.94
C TYR A 169 4.65 -5.36 13.40
N THR A 170 3.36 -5.02 13.26
CA THR A 170 2.82 -3.72 13.67
C THR A 170 2.86 -3.54 15.18
N SER A 171 2.51 -4.56 15.96
CA SER A 171 2.58 -4.54 17.43
C SER A 171 4.03 -4.46 17.93
N LEU A 172 4.96 -5.18 17.30
CA LEU A 172 6.39 -5.11 17.62
C LEU A 172 6.98 -3.73 17.29
N PHE A 173 6.64 -3.17 16.13
CA PHE A 173 7.09 -1.82 15.76
C PHE A 173 6.58 -0.76 16.74
N GLY A 174 5.31 -0.85 17.16
CA GLY A 174 4.70 0.11 18.08
C GLY A 174 5.22 0.02 19.53
N GLU A 175 5.59 -1.17 20.00
CA GLU A 175 6.08 -1.36 21.38
C GLU A 175 7.51 -0.87 21.56
N PHE A 176 8.37 -1.03 20.56
CA PHE A 176 9.80 -0.69 20.65
C PHE A 176 10.10 0.69 20.07
N LYS A 177 10.54 1.62 20.93
CA LYS A 177 10.86 2.99 20.54
C LYS A 177 12.26 3.17 19.98
N ASP A 178 13.19 2.27 20.29
CA ASP A 178 14.58 2.36 19.86
C ASP A 178 14.75 2.12 18.37
N THR A 179 15.72 2.81 17.78
CA THR A 179 16.00 2.76 16.34
C THR A 179 16.37 1.35 15.87
N TYR A 180 17.11 0.59 16.68
CA TYR A 180 17.56 -0.75 16.33
C TYR A 180 16.37 -1.69 16.08
N SER A 181 15.45 -1.81 17.04
CA SER A 181 14.29 -2.70 16.91
C SER A 181 13.39 -2.32 15.73
N LYS A 182 13.21 -1.01 15.47
CA LYS A 182 12.46 -0.55 14.29
C LYS A 182 13.17 -0.88 12.98
N GLN A 183 14.49 -0.73 12.93
CA GLN A 183 15.29 -1.11 11.77
C GLN A 183 15.22 -2.61 11.49
N GLU A 184 15.20 -3.45 12.52
CA GLU A 184 15.03 -4.90 12.36
C GLU A 184 13.66 -5.25 11.76
N VAL A 185 12.56 -4.64 12.23
CA VAL A 185 11.23 -4.83 11.63
C VAL A 185 11.22 -4.37 10.17
N VAL A 186 11.69 -3.17 9.89
CA VAL A 186 11.71 -2.62 8.52
C VAL A 186 12.63 -3.45 7.61
N GLY A 187 13.79 -3.88 8.11
CA GLY A 187 14.73 -4.72 7.37
C GLY A 187 14.14 -6.08 7.00
N ALA A 188 13.41 -6.72 7.92
CA ALA A 188 12.69 -7.96 7.63
C ALA A 188 11.61 -7.76 6.55
N LEU A 189 10.85 -6.66 6.62
CA LEU A 189 9.85 -6.33 5.58
C LEU A 189 10.49 -6.05 4.23
N VAL A 190 11.58 -5.27 4.18
CA VAL A 190 12.34 -5.00 2.94
C VAL A 190 12.88 -6.29 2.35
N THR A 191 13.32 -7.23 3.19
CA THR A 191 13.77 -8.57 2.75
C THR A 191 12.63 -9.35 2.08
N HIS A 192 11.42 -9.34 2.65
CA HIS A 192 10.26 -9.96 2.01
C HIS A 192 9.86 -9.28 0.70
N ILE A 193 9.98 -7.96 0.61
CA ILE A 193 9.72 -7.19 -0.61
C ILE A 193 10.73 -7.57 -1.71
N GLY A 194 11.99 -7.78 -1.34
CA GLY A 194 13.05 -8.23 -2.26
C GLY A 194 13.00 -9.73 -2.62
N SER A 195 12.11 -10.53 -2.01
CA SER A 195 12.08 -11.99 -2.21
C SER A 195 11.62 -12.44 -3.59
N GLY A 196 10.88 -11.59 -4.32
CA GLY A 196 10.23 -11.94 -5.60
C GLY A 196 9.02 -12.87 -5.46
N ILE A 197 8.63 -13.29 -4.25
CA ILE A 197 7.47 -14.16 -4.03
C ILE A 197 6.20 -13.29 -3.93
N ALA A 198 5.35 -13.34 -4.96
CA ALA A 198 4.23 -12.40 -5.13
C ALA A 198 3.39 -12.16 -3.86
N HIS A 199 2.93 -13.21 -3.17
CA HIS A 199 2.09 -13.06 -1.98
C HIS A 199 2.84 -12.51 -0.76
N GLU A 200 4.16 -12.74 -0.67
CA GLU A 200 5.01 -12.18 0.38
C GLU A 200 5.24 -10.70 0.15
N VAL A 201 5.63 -10.35 -1.08
CA VAL A 201 5.86 -8.96 -1.52
C VAL A 201 4.62 -8.12 -1.25
N THR A 202 3.45 -8.58 -1.68
CA THR A 202 2.18 -7.86 -1.45
C THR A 202 1.91 -7.64 0.04
N SER A 203 2.10 -8.68 0.87
CA SER A 203 1.77 -8.59 2.30
C SER A 203 2.79 -7.74 3.08
N ALA A 204 4.05 -7.75 2.67
CA ALA A 204 5.09 -6.90 3.24
C ALA A 204 4.88 -5.42 2.88
N LEU A 205 4.47 -5.14 1.63
CA LEU A 205 4.07 -3.80 1.22
C LEU A 205 2.82 -3.32 1.98
N ASP A 206 1.80 -4.18 2.14
CA ASP A 206 0.62 -3.87 2.96
C ASP A 206 1.01 -3.49 4.40
N ASN A 207 1.99 -4.20 4.98
CA ASN A 207 2.51 -3.87 6.30
C ASN A 207 3.26 -2.54 6.33
N LEU A 208 4.14 -2.26 5.36
CA LEU A 208 4.81 -0.96 5.27
C LEU A 208 3.81 0.19 5.08
N ILE A 209 2.76 0.01 4.28
CA ILE A 209 1.68 1.00 4.14
C ILE A 209 1.01 1.24 5.50
N LEU A 210 0.70 0.18 6.25
CA LEU A 210 0.13 0.30 7.59
C LEU A 210 1.07 1.04 8.56
N LEU A 211 2.38 0.75 8.51
CA LEU A 211 3.37 1.44 9.34
C LEU A 211 3.49 2.92 8.94
N THR A 212 3.49 3.26 7.65
CA THR A 212 3.49 4.67 7.20
C THR A 212 2.23 5.42 7.60
N SER A 213 1.08 4.75 7.70
CA SER A 213 -0.15 5.36 8.25
C SER A 213 -0.06 5.65 9.74
N ARG A 214 0.51 4.73 10.53
CA ARG A 214 0.43 4.79 12.00
C ARG A 214 1.63 5.44 12.67
N TYR A 215 2.82 5.29 12.08
CA TYR A 215 4.10 5.63 12.71
C TYR A 215 5.02 6.41 11.77
N SER A 216 4.45 7.28 10.92
CA SER A 216 5.20 8.05 9.93
C SER A 216 6.37 8.83 10.54
N GLU A 217 6.17 9.51 11.67
CA GLU A 217 7.22 10.28 12.35
C GLU A 217 8.44 9.43 12.76
N GLU A 218 8.18 8.18 13.13
CA GLU A 218 9.16 7.21 13.60
C GLU A 218 9.88 6.49 12.44
N LEU A 219 9.25 6.43 11.26
CA LEU A 219 9.83 5.86 10.04
C LEU A 219 10.78 6.81 9.32
N ILE A 220 10.53 8.12 9.34
CA ILE A 220 11.38 9.09 8.62
C ILE A 220 12.88 8.99 9.02
N PRO A 221 13.27 8.90 10.31
CA PRO A 221 14.67 8.75 10.69
C PRO A 221 15.37 7.50 10.12
N ILE A 222 14.61 6.46 9.78
CA ILE A 222 15.12 5.18 9.29
C ILE A 222 14.78 4.95 7.81
N SER A 223 14.28 5.97 7.11
CA SER A 223 13.76 5.85 5.75
C SER A 223 14.81 5.41 4.73
N SER A 224 16.10 5.61 5.01
CA SER A 224 17.22 5.10 4.19
C SER A 224 17.24 3.57 4.06
N HIS A 225 16.59 2.84 4.99
CA HIS A 225 16.44 1.38 4.90
C HIS A 225 15.31 1.00 3.93
N ILE A 226 14.35 1.91 3.71
CA ILE A 226 13.22 1.72 2.80
C ILE A 226 13.62 2.15 1.38
N THR A 227 14.47 3.16 1.22
CA THR A 227 14.92 3.64 -0.10
C THR A 227 15.60 2.54 -0.94
N GLY A 228 16.20 1.53 -0.32
CA GLY A 228 16.73 0.36 -1.04
C GLY A 228 15.69 -0.42 -1.87
N ILE A 229 14.38 -0.25 -1.60
CA ILE A 229 13.32 -0.82 -2.45
C ILE A 229 13.35 -0.21 -3.86
N LEU A 230 13.83 1.04 -4.01
CA LEU A 230 13.89 1.72 -5.31
C LEU A 230 14.85 1.05 -6.29
N ASP A 231 15.85 0.33 -5.79
CA ASP A 231 16.81 -0.41 -6.63
C ASP A 231 16.18 -1.64 -7.31
N TYR A 232 15.03 -2.12 -6.80
CA TYR A 232 14.33 -3.30 -7.30
C TYR A 232 13.03 -2.95 -8.02
N MET A 233 12.82 -1.68 -8.40
CA MET A 233 11.56 -1.20 -8.99
C MET A 233 11.09 -2.00 -10.22
N GLU A 234 12.02 -2.48 -11.03
CA GLU A 234 11.75 -3.30 -12.23
C GLU A 234 11.10 -4.65 -11.92
N SER A 235 11.26 -5.15 -10.70
CA SER A 235 10.68 -6.42 -10.28
C SER A 235 9.19 -6.32 -9.91
N PHE A 236 8.68 -5.10 -9.68
CA PHE A 236 7.28 -4.90 -9.28
C PHE A 236 6.36 -4.70 -10.49
N GLN A 237 5.20 -5.35 -10.45
CA GLN A 237 4.16 -5.24 -11.46
C GLN A 237 2.78 -5.13 -10.82
N GLY A 238 1.84 -4.50 -11.52
CA GLY A 238 0.45 -4.34 -11.09
C GLY A 238 0.34 -3.67 -9.72
N ASP A 239 -0.56 -4.18 -8.88
CA ASP A 239 -0.88 -3.67 -7.52
C ASP A 239 0.37 -3.40 -6.65
N ASN A 240 1.39 -4.27 -6.72
CA ASN A 240 2.61 -4.09 -5.93
C ASN A 240 3.37 -2.80 -6.31
N LEU A 241 3.36 -2.41 -7.59
CA LEU A 241 3.99 -1.16 -8.02
C LEU A 241 3.25 0.07 -7.45
N HIS A 242 1.92 0.05 -7.44
CA HIS A 242 1.11 1.12 -6.82
C HIS A 242 1.39 1.22 -5.32
N LYS A 243 1.52 0.08 -4.63
CA LYS A 243 1.83 0.03 -3.20
C LYS A 243 3.22 0.57 -2.87
N VAL A 244 4.22 0.28 -3.69
CA VAL A 244 5.57 0.85 -3.52
C VAL A 244 5.52 2.38 -3.61
N TYR A 245 4.88 2.92 -4.64
CA TYR A 245 4.73 4.37 -4.76
C TYR A 245 3.86 4.96 -3.64
N GLU A 246 2.91 4.22 -3.08
CA GLU A 246 2.11 4.67 -1.95
C GLU A 246 2.96 4.83 -0.69
N VAL A 247 3.82 3.85 -0.38
CA VAL A 247 4.79 3.95 0.72
C VAL A 247 5.68 5.18 0.53
N PHE A 248 6.27 5.35 -0.65
CA PHE A 248 7.18 6.47 -0.91
C PHE A 248 6.48 7.83 -0.92
N SER A 249 5.27 7.93 -1.46
CA SER A 249 4.50 9.19 -1.50
C SER A 249 4.12 9.63 -0.09
N ARG A 250 3.71 8.70 0.77
CA ARG A 250 3.42 8.99 2.18
C ARG A 250 4.68 9.44 2.92
N LEU A 251 5.77 8.70 2.79
CA LEU A 251 7.05 9.09 3.41
C LEU A 251 7.51 10.47 2.93
N ALA A 252 7.39 10.76 1.62
CA ALA A 252 7.74 12.06 1.06
C ALA A 252 6.87 13.20 1.63
N LEU A 253 5.57 12.99 1.79
CA LEU A 253 4.64 13.95 2.38
C LEU A 253 5.01 14.26 3.84
N PHE A 254 5.23 13.22 4.65
CA PHE A 254 5.58 13.38 6.06
C PHE A 254 6.99 13.93 6.28
N ALA A 255 7.92 13.64 5.37
CA ALA A 255 9.27 14.19 5.44
C ALA A 255 9.26 15.72 5.28
N ARG A 256 8.36 16.24 4.42
CA ARG A 256 8.17 17.67 4.15
C ARG A 256 7.40 18.43 5.23
N SER A 257 6.56 17.74 6.01
CA SER A 257 5.78 18.39 7.07
C SER A 257 6.59 18.67 8.35
N ARG A 258 7.90 18.35 8.40
CA ARG A 258 8.75 18.54 9.59
C ARG A 258 9.64 19.78 9.47
N GLU A 259 9.85 20.45 10.61
CA GLU A 259 10.64 21.68 10.74
C GLU A 259 12.17 21.50 10.59
N ASP A 260 12.69 20.27 10.73
CA ASP A 260 14.13 20.01 10.67
C ASP A 260 14.69 19.98 9.23
N ASN A 261 15.64 20.87 8.95
CA ASN A 261 16.38 21.02 7.68
C ASN A 261 17.06 19.75 7.13
N THR A 262 17.11 18.64 7.86
CA THR A 262 17.74 17.38 7.43
C THR A 262 16.84 16.52 6.53
N ARG A 263 15.57 16.90 6.29
CA ARG A 263 14.51 15.95 5.91
C ARG A 263 13.83 16.15 4.55
N SER A 264 14.40 16.93 3.63
CA SER A 264 13.91 16.94 2.25
C SER A 264 14.50 15.81 1.37
N SER A 265 15.43 14.99 1.87
CA SER A 265 16.18 14.04 1.02
C SER A 265 15.28 13.00 0.35
N ILE A 266 14.47 12.25 1.12
CA ILE A 266 13.61 11.21 0.56
C ILE A 266 12.53 11.78 -0.37
N ALA A 267 11.94 12.92 -0.01
CA ALA A 267 10.93 13.57 -0.86
C ALA A 267 11.55 14.03 -2.19
N ASN A 268 12.72 14.67 -2.14
CA ASN A 268 13.41 15.12 -3.35
C ASN A 268 13.91 13.95 -4.20
N GLU A 269 14.39 12.87 -3.58
CA GLU A 269 14.83 11.65 -4.25
C GLU A 269 13.68 10.97 -4.99
N VAL A 270 12.54 10.76 -4.32
CA VAL A 270 11.34 10.18 -4.93
C VAL A 270 10.85 11.03 -6.10
N LEU A 271 10.73 12.35 -5.91
CA LEU A 271 10.33 13.26 -6.99
C LEU A 271 11.33 13.24 -8.15
N MET A 272 12.64 13.22 -7.88
CA MET A 272 13.67 13.14 -8.92
C MET A 272 13.58 11.84 -9.72
N ILE A 273 13.38 10.70 -9.05
CA ILE A 273 13.23 9.40 -9.68
C ILE A 273 11.99 9.37 -10.58
N ILE A 274 10.84 9.85 -10.08
CA ILE A 274 9.61 9.91 -10.87
C ILE A 274 9.81 10.78 -12.11
N ARG A 275 10.42 11.96 -11.96
CA ARG A 275 10.71 12.84 -13.11
C ARG A 275 11.59 12.15 -14.15
N LYS A 276 12.64 11.45 -13.71
CA LYS A 276 13.53 10.68 -14.59
C LYS A 276 12.81 9.52 -15.29
N GLN A 277 11.88 8.87 -14.59
CA GLN A 277 11.11 7.74 -15.12
C GLN A 277 10.11 8.19 -16.20
N VAL A 278 9.39 9.29 -15.98
CA VAL A 278 8.41 9.80 -16.96
C VAL A 278 9.08 10.24 -18.27
N SER A 279 10.28 10.85 -18.19
CA SER A 279 11.03 11.27 -19.37
C SER A 279 11.91 10.18 -19.99
N ASN A 280 11.82 8.94 -19.51
CA ASN A 280 12.65 7.83 -20.01
C ASN A 280 12.23 7.42 -21.44
N ALA A 281 13.16 6.91 -22.25
CA ALA A 281 12.84 6.39 -23.57
C ALA A 281 12.06 5.06 -23.51
N ASP A 282 12.30 4.23 -22.48
CA ASP A 282 11.66 2.94 -22.32
C ASP A 282 10.30 3.07 -21.61
N MET A 283 9.28 2.50 -22.26
CA MET A 283 7.87 2.50 -21.85
C MET A 283 7.64 1.90 -20.46
N THR A 284 8.49 0.95 -20.05
CA THR A 284 8.42 0.30 -18.73
C THR A 284 8.65 1.33 -17.63
N TYR A 285 9.69 2.15 -17.75
CA TYR A 285 9.95 3.22 -16.79
C TYR A 285 8.96 4.37 -16.93
N ARG A 286 8.48 4.68 -18.13
CA ARG A 286 7.42 5.70 -18.28
C ARG A 286 6.16 5.31 -17.52
N LYS A 287 5.73 4.05 -17.63
CA LYS A 287 4.60 3.51 -16.85
C LYS A 287 4.83 3.67 -15.35
N MET A 288 6.02 3.31 -14.85
CA MET A 288 6.38 3.52 -13.44
C MET A 288 6.28 5.00 -13.05
N GLY A 289 6.82 5.89 -13.90
CA GLY A 289 6.74 7.33 -13.71
C GLY A 289 5.31 7.85 -13.65
N VAL A 290 4.41 7.40 -14.53
CA VAL A 290 2.98 7.77 -14.51
C VAL A 290 2.33 7.37 -13.19
N ILE A 291 2.50 6.11 -12.78
CA ILE A 291 1.92 5.60 -11.52
C ILE A 291 2.48 6.40 -10.33
N GLY A 292 3.79 6.66 -10.32
CA GLY A 292 4.44 7.46 -9.29
C GLY A 292 3.94 8.90 -9.25
N THR A 293 3.82 9.56 -10.40
CA THR A 293 3.26 10.92 -10.51
C THR A 293 1.86 10.96 -9.94
N LEU A 294 0.98 10.04 -10.34
CA LEU A 294 -0.41 10.05 -9.88
C LEU A 294 -0.52 9.69 -8.41
N LYS A 295 0.36 8.83 -7.87
CA LYS A 295 0.38 8.57 -6.42
C LYS A 295 0.85 9.78 -5.61
N ILE A 296 1.80 10.57 -6.13
CA ILE A 296 2.17 11.87 -5.55
C ILE A 296 1.00 12.85 -5.63
N VAL A 297 0.32 12.96 -6.79
CA VAL A 297 -0.85 13.83 -6.95
C VAL A 297 -1.96 13.46 -5.97
N SER A 298 -2.26 12.17 -5.85
CA SER A 298 -3.20 11.64 -4.86
C SER A 298 -2.80 12.02 -3.44
N THR A 299 -1.52 11.87 -3.08
CA THR A 299 -1.07 12.04 -1.69
C THR A 299 -0.87 13.50 -1.29
N PHE A 300 -0.25 14.31 -2.15
CA PHE A 300 0.08 15.72 -1.88
C PHE A 300 -1.08 16.66 -2.22
N GLY A 301 -1.91 16.24 -3.17
CA GLY A 301 -3.09 16.94 -3.63
C GLY A 301 -4.35 16.65 -2.81
N ASP A 302 -4.36 15.65 -1.93
CA ASP A 302 -5.51 15.36 -1.04
C ASP A 302 -5.85 16.59 -0.18
N VAL A 303 -7.13 16.90 -0.07
CA VAL A 303 -7.65 17.97 0.80
C VAL A 303 -7.32 17.71 2.27
N ASN A 304 -7.24 16.42 2.66
CA ASN A 304 -6.92 15.99 4.01
C ASN A 304 -5.41 15.90 4.29
N ALA A 305 -4.55 16.14 3.29
CA ALA A 305 -3.12 16.09 3.48
C ALA A 305 -2.66 17.16 4.50
N PRO A 306 -1.70 16.85 5.39
CA PRO A 306 -1.16 17.83 6.31
C PRO A 306 -0.60 19.00 5.52
N SER A 307 -1.11 20.20 5.81
CA SER A 307 -0.63 21.43 5.21
C SER A 307 0.79 21.68 5.72
N GLY A 308 1.75 21.92 4.81
CA GLY A 308 3.10 22.27 5.20
C GLY A 308 3.08 23.51 6.09
N PHE A 309 3.70 23.44 7.26
CA PHE A 309 3.71 24.52 8.27
C PHE A 309 4.61 25.72 7.88
N LEU A 310 5.29 25.67 6.74
CA LEU A 310 6.28 26.67 6.33
C LEU A 310 5.72 27.58 5.24
N SER A 311 5.40 28.83 5.60
CA SER A 311 4.86 29.87 4.72
C SER A 311 5.84 30.37 3.62
N SER A 312 7.04 29.79 3.51
CA SER A 312 8.08 30.18 2.55
C SER A 312 8.42 29.11 1.50
N GLN A 313 7.91 27.88 1.65
CA GLN A 313 8.10 26.83 0.65
C GLN A 313 6.87 26.72 -0.26
N LYS A 314 7.12 26.39 -1.53
CA LYS A 314 6.09 26.04 -2.53
C LYS A 314 5.17 24.97 -1.92
N SER A 315 3.85 25.12 -2.07
CA SER A 315 2.91 24.23 -1.39
C SER A 315 3.03 22.81 -1.93
N ASN A 316 2.68 21.79 -1.12
CA ASN A 316 2.65 20.39 -1.59
C ASN A 316 1.78 20.23 -2.85
N SER A 317 0.73 21.02 -2.95
CA SER A 317 -0.21 21.04 -4.07
C SER A 317 0.39 21.65 -5.32
N ASP A 318 1.18 22.71 -5.19
CA ASP A 318 1.92 23.30 -6.32
C ASP A 318 2.96 22.32 -6.89
N ASP A 319 3.62 21.54 -6.04
CA ASP A 319 4.60 20.54 -6.48
C ASP A 319 3.93 19.34 -7.15
N ALA A 320 2.79 18.88 -6.61
CA ALA A 320 1.96 17.87 -7.25
C ALA A 320 1.50 18.32 -8.63
N LEU A 321 1.02 19.57 -8.73
CA LEU A 321 0.54 20.16 -9.97
C LEU A 321 1.68 20.36 -10.99
N GLU A 322 2.85 20.82 -10.55
CA GLU A 322 4.04 20.93 -11.40
C GLU A 322 4.47 19.55 -11.93
N LEU A 323 4.49 18.53 -11.07
CA LEU A 323 4.85 17.18 -11.48
C LEU A 323 3.85 16.61 -12.49
N LEU A 324 2.54 16.84 -12.28
CA LEU A 324 1.49 16.42 -13.21
C LEU A 324 1.63 17.11 -14.58
N ARG A 325 1.82 18.43 -14.58
CA ARG A 325 2.06 19.23 -15.81
C ARG A 325 3.27 18.72 -16.59
N MET A 326 4.41 18.61 -15.91
CA MET A 326 5.66 18.15 -16.50
C MET A 326 5.53 16.71 -17.04
N SER A 327 4.78 15.86 -16.33
CA SER A 327 4.51 14.50 -16.79
C SER A 327 3.66 14.49 -18.04
N LEU A 328 2.55 15.24 -18.07
CA LEU A 328 1.71 15.36 -19.26
C LEU A 328 2.49 15.90 -20.45
N ASP A 329 3.27 16.97 -20.29
CA ASP A 329 4.11 17.54 -21.35
C ASP A 329 5.12 16.53 -21.92
N SER A 330 5.73 15.71 -21.07
CA SER A 330 6.68 14.67 -21.49
C SER A 330 6.03 13.51 -22.26
N LEU A 331 4.71 13.35 -22.14
CA LEU A 331 3.95 12.21 -22.66
C LEU A 331 3.10 12.55 -23.88
N LYS A 332 3.00 13.84 -24.26
CA LYS A 332 2.20 14.31 -25.42
C LYS A 332 2.47 13.59 -26.73
N LEU A 333 3.71 13.14 -26.95
CA LEU A 333 4.15 12.45 -28.17
C LEU A 333 4.13 10.92 -28.07
N VAL A 334 3.53 10.36 -27.01
CA VAL A 334 3.48 8.90 -26.79
C VAL A 334 2.08 8.49 -26.34
N PRO A 335 1.18 8.18 -27.30
CA PRO A 335 -0.24 7.95 -27.06
C PRO A 335 -0.54 6.92 -25.97
N LEU A 336 0.14 5.77 -26.02
CA LEU A 336 -0.12 4.66 -25.10
C LEU A 336 0.15 5.03 -23.63
N THR A 337 1.12 5.90 -23.38
CA THR A 337 1.42 6.36 -22.00
C THR A 337 0.44 7.45 -21.57
N LEU A 338 -0.02 8.27 -22.52
CA LEU A 338 -1.03 9.29 -22.25
C LEU A 338 -2.40 8.67 -21.93
N ILE A 339 -2.78 7.61 -22.66
CA ILE A 339 -3.94 6.74 -22.37
C ILE A 339 -3.84 6.22 -20.93
N LEU A 340 -2.70 5.60 -20.58
CA LEU A 340 -2.48 5.09 -19.22
C LEU A 340 -2.63 6.19 -18.18
N LEU A 341 -2.08 7.38 -18.41
CA LEU A 341 -2.18 8.50 -17.48
C LEU A 341 -3.63 8.94 -17.30
N TYR A 342 -4.42 9.06 -18.38
CA TYR A 342 -5.82 9.44 -18.29
C TYR A 342 -6.69 8.40 -17.60
N ASP A 343 -6.47 7.10 -17.88
CA ASP A 343 -7.21 6.02 -17.23
C ASP A 343 -6.91 5.98 -15.72
N GLU A 344 -5.63 6.06 -15.35
CA GLU A 344 -5.19 6.08 -13.94
C GLU A 344 -5.64 7.35 -13.21
N LEU A 345 -5.61 8.51 -13.88
CA LEU A 345 -6.10 9.77 -13.30
C LEU A 345 -7.63 9.71 -13.10
N SER A 346 -8.36 9.10 -14.02
CA SER A 346 -9.81 8.90 -13.89
C SER A 346 -10.12 8.05 -12.66
N ALA A 347 -9.43 6.91 -12.50
CA ALA A 347 -9.59 6.05 -11.33
C ALA A 347 -9.23 6.78 -10.01
N LEU A 348 -8.14 7.56 -10.01
CA LEU A 348 -7.73 8.35 -8.84
C LEU A 348 -8.82 9.34 -8.41
N LEU A 349 -9.44 10.02 -9.38
CA LEU A 349 -10.47 11.03 -9.12
C LEU A 349 -11.78 10.45 -8.56
N GLU A 350 -12.04 9.15 -8.76
CA GLU A 350 -13.17 8.46 -8.14
C GLU A 350 -12.93 8.17 -6.65
N ASP A 351 -11.68 7.90 -6.27
CA ASP A 351 -11.31 7.46 -4.91
C ASP A 351 -10.83 8.60 -4.00
N VAL A 352 -10.34 9.71 -4.57
CA VAL A 352 -9.63 10.76 -3.81
C VAL A 352 -10.19 12.14 -4.11
N VAL A 353 -10.51 12.88 -3.04
CA VAL A 353 -10.87 14.29 -3.14
C VAL A 353 -9.59 15.12 -3.19
N LEU A 354 -9.28 15.67 -4.37
CA LEU A 354 -8.15 16.56 -4.58
C LEU A 354 -8.50 18.02 -4.27
N LYS A 355 -7.47 18.81 -3.97
CA LYS A 355 -7.58 20.25 -3.76
C LYS A 355 -8.08 20.99 -5.01
N PRO A 356 -8.83 22.10 -4.84
CA PRO A 356 -9.48 22.79 -5.94
C PRO A 356 -8.52 23.22 -7.05
N GLU A 357 -7.30 23.66 -6.73
CA GLU A 357 -6.36 24.16 -7.75
C GLU A 357 -5.94 23.05 -8.74
N ILE A 358 -5.88 21.81 -8.28
CA ILE A 358 -5.55 20.65 -9.11
C ILE A 358 -6.75 20.27 -9.97
N ILE A 359 -7.95 20.23 -9.39
CA ILE A 359 -9.19 19.91 -10.13
C ILE A 359 -9.48 20.96 -11.21
N GLU A 360 -9.35 22.25 -10.90
CA GLU A 360 -9.54 23.33 -11.86
C GLU A 360 -8.57 23.20 -13.04
N TRP A 361 -7.31 22.88 -12.76
CA TRP A 361 -6.33 22.68 -13.80
C TRP A 361 -6.61 21.45 -14.67
N ILE A 362 -7.01 20.33 -14.06
CA ILE A 362 -7.43 19.13 -14.81
C ILE A 362 -8.65 19.45 -15.67
N GLY A 363 -9.64 20.19 -15.13
CA GLY A 363 -10.82 20.67 -15.84
C GLY A 363 -10.46 21.48 -17.09
N LYS A 364 -9.52 22.40 -16.96
CA LYS A 364 -9.00 23.16 -18.11
C LYS A 364 -8.30 22.25 -19.12
N HIS A 365 -7.50 21.30 -18.67
CA HIS A 365 -6.80 20.36 -19.57
C HIS A 365 -7.79 19.48 -20.35
N VAL A 366 -8.82 18.93 -19.70
CA VAL A 366 -9.82 18.09 -20.38
C VAL A 366 -10.72 18.87 -21.34
N SER A 367 -10.89 20.18 -21.14
CA SER A 367 -11.65 21.04 -22.07
C SER A 367 -11.02 21.11 -23.47
N GLU A 368 -9.72 20.78 -23.61
CA GLU A 368 -9.08 20.65 -24.93
C GLU A 368 -9.70 19.52 -25.78
N PHE A 369 -10.48 18.62 -25.18
CA PHE A 369 -11.23 17.57 -25.89
C PHE A 369 -12.10 18.15 -27.02
N GLU A 370 -12.79 19.25 -26.77
CA GLU A 370 -13.67 19.89 -27.75
C GLU A 370 -12.86 20.33 -28.97
N VAL A 371 -11.73 21.00 -28.74
CA VAL A 371 -10.85 21.49 -29.81
C VAL A 371 -10.24 20.32 -30.60
N MET A 372 -9.85 19.24 -29.92
CA MET A 372 -9.18 18.10 -30.54
C MET A 372 -10.14 17.20 -31.34
N PHE A 373 -11.34 16.94 -30.82
CA PHE A 373 -12.22 15.89 -31.36
C PHE A 373 -13.52 16.39 -31.97
N LEU A 374 -13.96 17.61 -31.66
CA LEU A 374 -15.29 18.10 -32.03
C LEU A 374 -15.23 19.28 -32.99
N SER A 375 -16.16 19.28 -33.94
CA SER A 375 -16.36 20.38 -34.88
C SER A 375 -17.84 20.74 -34.91
N ASP A 376 -18.12 22.01 -35.18
CA ASP A 376 -19.49 22.53 -35.24
C ASP A 376 -20.24 22.03 -36.48
N LEU A 377 -21.55 21.84 -36.32
CA LEU A 377 -22.51 21.65 -37.41
C LEU A 377 -23.41 22.87 -37.52
N GLU A 378 -23.61 23.37 -38.73
CA GLU A 378 -24.64 24.35 -39.02
C GLU A 378 -25.92 23.63 -39.43
N GLY A 379 -26.94 23.64 -38.56
CA GLY A 379 -28.23 23.00 -38.82
C GLY A 379 -28.16 21.47 -39.01
N GLY A 380 -27.24 20.82 -38.30
CA GLY A 380 -27.06 19.36 -38.35
C GLY A 380 -26.46 18.82 -39.66
N GLN A 381 -25.98 19.70 -40.56
CA GLN A 381 -25.44 19.31 -41.86
C GLN A 381 -23.94 19.56 -41.95
N LEU A 382 -23.24 18.67 -42.66
CA LEU A 382 -21.85 18.89 -43.01
C LEU A 382 -21.71 20.01 -44.04
N PRO A 383 -20.60 20.77 -44.02
CA PRO A 383 -20.25 21.67 -45.11
C PRO A 383 -20.23 20.90 -46.45
N THR A 384 -20.78 21.48 -47.52
CA THR A 384 -20.78 20.85 -48.85
C THR A 384 -19.36 20.44 -49.28
N ASN A 385 -19.20 19.19 -49.77
CA ASN A 385 -17.94 18.59 -50.24
C ASN A 385 -16.86 18.35 -49.17
N THR A 386 -17.20 17.69 -48.06
CA THR A 386 -16.22 17.24 -47.06
C THR A 386 -15.45 16.01 -47.55
N PHE A 387 -14.32 16.25 -48.21
CA PHE A 387 -13.36 15.22 -48.62
C PHE A 387 -12.11 15.28 -47.76
N PHE A 388 -11.63 14.11 -47.31
CA PHE A 388 -10.36 13.96 -46.59
C PHE A 388 -9.53 12.88 -47.27
N ASN A 389 -8.39 13.25 -47.88
CA ASN A 389 -7.56 12.35 -48.72
C ASN A 389 -8.39 11.53 -49.72
N ASP A 390 -9.20 12.20 -50.55
CA ASP A 390 -10.06 11.59 -51.57
C ASP A 390 -11.18 10.66 -51.04
N VAL A 391 -11.38 10.61 -49.72
CA VAL A 391 -12.51 9.92 -49.09
C VAL A 391 -13.61 10.92 -48.76
N GLU A 392 -14.81 10.72 -49.32
CA GLU A 392 -16.02 11.47 -48.95
C GLU A 392 -16.43 11.10 -47.52
N GLY A 393 -16.71 12.08 -46.68
CA GLY A 393 -17.22 11.89 -45.33
C GLY A 393 -18.75 11.92 -45.26
N GLU A 394 -19.32 11.07 -44.40
CA GLU A 394 -20.76 11.00 -44.10
C GLU A 394 -20.96 11.03 -42.57
N LEU A 395 -22.02 11.68 -42.10
CA LEU A 395 -22.41 11.66 -40.67
C LEU A 395 -23.13 10.35 -40.36
N TRP A 396 -22.56 9.58 -39.44
CA TRP A 396 -23.10 8.30 -38.99
C TRP A 396 -23.66 8.41 -37.58
N ILE A 397 -24.69 7.61 -37.27
CA ILE A 397 -25.22 7.42 -35.91
C ILE A 397 -25.62 8.77 -35.27
N ASN A 398 -26.25 9.67 -36.04
CA ASN A 398 -26.76 10.93 -35.52
C ASN A 398 -28.06 10.69 -34.73
N LEU A 399 -28.02 10.76 -33.40
CA LEU A 399 -29.23 10.61 -32.59
C LEU A 399 -29.99 11.93 -32.45
N ASP A 400 -29.27 13.06 -32.52
CA ASP A 400 -29.84 14.41 -32.39
C ASP A 400 -30.42 14.97 -33.71
N GLY A 401 -30.18 14.28 -34.83
CA GLY A 401 -30.65 14.67 -36.16
C GLY A 401 -30.22 16.08 -36.55
N ASP A 402 -31.15 16.86 -37.10
CA ASP A 402 -30.93 18.23 -37.55
C ASP A 402 -30.64 19.23 -36.40
N THR A 403 -30.81 18.80 -35.16
CA THR A 403 -30.54 19.63 -33.96
C THR A 403 -29.13 19.43 -33.40
N SER A 404 -28.34 18.52 -33.99
CA SER A 404 -27.00 18.23 -33.49
C SER A 404 -26.07 19.45 -33.69
N PRO A 405 -25.47 19.99 -32.61
CA PRO A 405 -24.65 21.20 -32.69
C PRO A 405 -23.20 20.89 -33.09
N VAL A 406 -22.74 19.66 -32.84
CA VAL A 406 -21.34 19.24 -33.03
C VAL A 406 -21.26 17.82 -33.58
N TYR A 407 -20.12 17.46 -34.18
CA TYR A 407 -19.82 16.10 -34.62
C TYR A 407 -18.40 15.69 -34.23
N LEU A 408 -18.18 14.37 -34.11
CA LEU A 408 -16.87 13.81 -33.79
C LEU A 408 -16.03 13.59 -35.06
N LYS A 409 -14.85 14.22 -35.11
CA LYS A 409 -13.93 14.26 -36.28
C LYS A 409 -13.13 12.97 -36.50
N ILE A 410 -13.77 11.79 -36.54
CA ILE A 410 -13.04 10.51 -36.71
C ILE A 410 -12.28 10.47 -38.06
N LEU A 411 -12.98 10.66 -39.18
CA LEU A 411 -12.38 10.58 -40.50
C LEU A 411 -11.22 11.59 -40.70
N PRO A 412 -11.36 12.89 -40.39
CA PRO A 412 -10.24 13.82 -40.46
C PRO A 412 -9.01 13.31 -39.69
N LEU A 413 -9.21 12.85 -38.45
CA LEU A 413 -8.12 12.38 -37.58
C LEU A 413 -7.45 11.09 -38.11
N LEU A 414 -8.16 10.28 -38.90
CA LEU A 414 -7.60 9.11 -39.59
C LEU A 414 -6.85 9.49 -40.89
N SER A 415 -7.28 10.55 -41.56
CA SER A 415 -6.73 10.96 -42.85
C SER A 415 -5.42 11.75 -42.74
N PHE A 416 -5.10 12.38 -41.61
CA PHE A 416 -3.84 13.11 -41.48
C PHE A 416 -2.64 12.16 -41.31
N SER A 417 -1.54 12.48 -42.01
CA SER A 417 -0.35 11.63 -42.14
C SER A 417 0.19 11.12 -40.80
N PRO A 418 0.70 9.87 -40.71
CA PRO A 418 1.13 9.23 -39.45
C PRO A 418 2.19 9.99 -38.65
N GLN A 419 2.89 10.95 -39.26
CA GLN A 419 3.94 11.74 -38.62
C GLN A 419 3.46 13.02 -37.92
N GLN A 420 2.19 13.41 -38.05
CA GLN A 420 1.69 14.65 -37.45
C GLN A 420 0.45 14.51 -36.56
N GLN A 421 -0.44 13.52 -36.76
CA GLN A 421 -1.73 13.48 -36.01
C GLN A 421 -2.33 12.10 -35.71
N SER A 422 -1.73 10.99 -36.16
CA SER A 422 -2.21 9.61 -35.87
C SER A 422 -2.21 9.25 -34.37
N GLU A 423 -1.64 10.13 -33.55
CA GLU A 423 -1.55 10.05 -32.10
C GLU A 423 -2.82 10.53 -31.35
N SER A 424 -3.76 11.19 -32.04
CA SER A 424 -4.92 11.84 -31.42
C SER A 424 -6.12 10.91 -31.23
N LEU A 425 -6.44 10.03 -32.20
CA LEU A 425 -7.66 9.20 -32.09
C LEU A 425 -7.53 8.11 -31.02
N GLN A 426 -6.33 7.60 -30.77
CA GLN A 426 -6.10 6.53 -29.79
C GLN A 426 -6.44 6.98 -28.35
N ILE A 427 -6.21 8.27 -28.04
CA ILE A 427 -6.45 8.84 -26.71
C ILE A 427 -7.93 9.24 -26.48
N LEU A 428 -8.75 9.25 -27.54
CA LEU A 428 -10.13 9.73 -27.53
C LEU A 428 -10.93 9.15 -26.35
N THR A 429 -10.95 7.83 -26.23
CA THR A 429 -11.78 7.13 -25.24
C THR A 429 -11.34 7.45 -23.81
N SER A 430 -10.04 7.42 -23.54
CA SER A 430 -9.49 7.70 -22.20
C SER A 430 -9.64 9.17 -21.82
N GLN A 431 -9.47 10.10 -22.77
CA GLN A 431 -9.69 11.52 -22.52
C GLN A 431 -11.18 11.83 -22.31
N PHE A 432 -12.07 11.19 -23.07
CA PHE A 432 -13.52 11.30 -22.87
C PHE A 432 -13.94 10.77 -21.50
N LEU A 433 -13.39 9.62 -21.09
CA LEU A 433 -13.63 9.06 -19.75
C LEU A 433 -13.22 10.07 -18.68
N LEU A 434 -12.00 10.61 -18.76
CA LEU A 434 -11.51 11.61 -17.82
C LEU A 434 -12.39 12.88 -17.81
N LEU A 435 -12.78 13.38 -18.99
CA LEU A 435 -13.72 14.50 -19.13
C LEU A 435 -15.03 14.22 -18.39
N SER A 436 -15.61 13.03 -18.58
CA SER A 436 -16.87 12.65 -17.95
C SER A 436 -16.76 12.54 -16.41
N VAL A 437 -15.62 12.06 -15.90
CA VAL A 437 -15.36 11.98 -14.47
C VAL A 437 -15.22 13.37 -13.89
N VAL A 438 -14.45 14.25 -14.54
CA VAL A 438 -14.25 15.63 -14.10
C VAL A 438 -15.56 16.41 -14.11
N GLU A 439 -16.33 16.33 -15.19
CA GLU A 439 -17.65 16.99 -15.32
C GLU A 439 -18.60 16.55 -14.20
N ARG A 440 -18.64 15.24 -13.92
CA ARG A 440 -19.44 14.69 -12.82
C ARG A 440 -19.01 15.24 -11.46
N LEU A 441 -17.70 15.34 -11.22
CA LEU A 441 -17.15 15.85 -9.96
C LEU A 441 -17.43 17.35 -9.78
N THR A 442 -17.31 18.14 -10.84
CA THR A 442 -17.53 19.59 -10.77
C THR A 442 -19.02 19.96 -10.73
N ASN A 443 -19.90 19.12 -11.28
CA ASN A 443 -21.33 19.42 -11.44
C ASN A 443 -22.24 18.51 -10.61
N GLN A 444 -21.81 18.11 -9.42
CA GLN A 444 -22.63 17.37 -8.44
C GLN A 444 -23.28 16.09 -8.99
N GLY A 445 -22.56 15.36 -9.84
CA GLY A 445 -23.06 14.13 -10.47
C GLY A 445 -23.66 14.34 -11.86
N SER A 446 -23.89 15.58 -12.29
CA SER A 446 -24.46 15.89 -13.61
C SER A 446 -23.42 15.77 -14.72
N LEU A 447 -23.87 15.32 -15.90
CA LEU A 447 -23.11 15.34 -17.16
C LEU A 447 -23.68 16.38 -18.16
N GLY A 448 -24.50 17.32 -17.66
CA GLY A 448 -25.22 18.26 -18.51
C GLY A 448 -24.32 19.14 -19.39
N GLY A 449 -23.09 19.44 -18.97
CA GLY A 449 -22.14 20.20 -19.79
C GLY A 449 -21.60 19.44 -21.00
N ILE A 450 -21.73 18.11 -21.03
CA ILE A 450 -21.25 17.25 -22.12
C ILE A 450 -22.35 16.40 -22.78
N ASP A 451 -23.63 16.70 -22.51
CA ASP A 451 -24.79 15.93 -22.98
C ASP A 451 -24.85 15.80 -24.52
N ALA A 452 -24.40 16.85 -25.22
CA ALA A 452 -24.29 16.84 -26.68
C ALA A 452 -23.42 15.68 -27.23
N LEU A 453 -22.46 15.17 -26.44
CA LEU A 453 -21.59 14.06 -26.86
C LEU A 453 -22.29 12.70 -26.87
N LEU A 454 -23.44 12.57 -26.21
CA LEU A 454 -24.22 11.34 -26.21
C LEU A 454 -24.93 11.11 -27.56
N GLY A 455 -25.44 12.18 -28.16
CA GLY A 455 -26.21 12.14 -29.39
C GLY A 455 -25.46 12.58 -30.66
N CYS A 456 -24.25 13.13 -30.51
CA CYS A 456 -23.48 13.67 -31.62
C CYS A 456 -23.13 12.61 -32.68
N PRO A 457 -23.22 12.95 -33.97
CA PRO A 457 -22.82 12.06 -35.04
C PRO A 457 -21.30 11.87 -35.12
N LEU A 458 -20.91 10.75 -35.71
CA LEU A 458 -19.52 10.43 -36.04
C LEU A 458 -19.28 10.71 -37.53
N LEU A 459 -18.25 11.48 -37.85
CA LEU A 459 -17.84 11.67 -39.24
C LEU A 459 -17.00 10.47 -39.70
N LEU A 460 -17.57 9.61 -40.54
CA LEU A 460 -16.97 8.37 -41.05
C LEU A 460 -16.93 8.36 -42.59
N PRO A 461 -16.16 7.46 -43.22
CA PRO A 461 -16.19 7.29 -44.67
C PRO A 461 -17.61 7.04 -45.21
N SER A 462 -17.95 7.70 -46.31
CA SER A 462 -19.20 7.53 -47.04
C SER A 462 -19.38 6.08 -47.45
N SER A 463 -20.58 5.55 -47.21
CA SER A 463 -20.98 4.18 -47.57
C SER A 463 -20.93 3.90 -49.09
N LYS A 464 -20.76 4.95 -49.91
CA LYS A 464 -20.68 4.89 -51.37
C LYS A 464 -19.28 4.54 -51.90
N VAL A 465 -18.25 4.51 -51.05
CA VAL A 465 -16.87 4.14 -51.43
C VAL A 465 -16.71 2.61 -51.38
N PRO A 466 -16.35 1.92 -52.48
CA PRO A 466 -16.12 0.48 -52.44
C PRO A 466 -14.91 0.15 -51.55
N MET A 467 -15.07 -0.76 -50.59
CA MET A 467 -14.05 -1.19 -49.61
C MET A 467 -12.68 -1.62 -50.18
N HIS A 468 -12.54 -1.75 -51.50
CA HIS A 468 -11.30 -2.18 -52.15
C HIS A 468 -10.19 -1.11 -52.20
N SER A 469 -10.48 0.17 -51.93
CA SER A 469 -9.51 1.27 -52.00
C SER A 469 -8.95 1.75 -50.66
N LEU A 470 -9.41 1.19 -49.52
CA LEU A 470 -9.02 1.64 -48.17
C LEU A 470 -7.87 0.84 -47.53
N PHE A 471 -7.38 -0.23 -48.17
CA PHE A 471 -6.31 -1.10 -47.64
C PHE A 471 -5.11 -1.30 -48.59
N ALA A 472 -4.86 -0.35 -49.49
CA ALA A 472 -3.67 -0.35 -50.35
C ALA A 472 -2.58 0.56 -49.79
#